data_AF-W7MTA1-F1
#
_entry.id   AF-W7MTA1-F1
#
_cell.length_a   1.000
_cell.length_b   1.000
_cell.length_c   1.000
_cell.angle_alpha   90.00
_cell.angle_beta   90.00
_cell.angle_gamma   90.00
#
_symmetry.space_group_name_H-M   'P 1'
#
loop_
_entity.id
_entity.type
_entity.pdbx_description
1 polymer ?
#
loop_
_entity_poly.entity_id
_entity_poly.type
_entity_poly.pdbx_seq_one_letter_code
_entity_poly.pdbx_strand_id
1 'polypeptide(L)'
;MRVYYWSTVILRQQFPKHADALSPSTLALTCLLHDIGTTDDNMSSTRLSFEFQCGFQALNLLQETGSTKDQAEAVCETIIRHQDLGTEGNITFLGQLIQLATIYDNVGDHPNVKDFGKIIHEKTRAEVNNAFPREGWLGCFAATIRKEESLKPWCHTTHIPQFAEQVEGNQLQKPYE
;
A
#
# COMPACT_ATOMS: atom_id res chain seq x y z
N MET A 1 -4.93 -3.32 -7.39
CA MET A 1 -6.34 -2.86 -7.51
C MET A 1 -7.10 -2.83 -6.19
N ARG A 2 -7.11 -3.91 -5.38
CA ARG A 2 -7.87 -3.95 -4.11
C ARG A 2 -7.61 -2.75 -3.17
N VAL A 3 -6.35 -2.34 -3.03
CA VAL A 3 -5.95 -1.14 -2.26
C VAL A 3 -6.75 0.10 -2.66
N TYR A 4 -7.00 0.33 -3.95
CA TYR A 4 -7.83 1.45 -4.41
C TYR A 4 -9.26 1.40 -3.86
N TYR A 5 -9.87 0.20 -3.85
CA TYR A 5 -11.20 0.00 -3.31
C TYR A 5 -11.22 0.13 -1.78
N TRP A 6 -10.25 -0.46 -1.08
CA TRP A 6 -10.10 -0.30 0.38
C TRP A 6 -9.94 1.17 0.76
N SER A 7 -9.03 1.90 0.12
CA SER A 7 -8.84 3.33 0.33
C SER A 7 -10.12 4.10 0.05
N THR A 8 -10.84 3.80 -1.03
CA THR A 8 -12.09 4.49 -1.39
C THR A 8 -13.20 4.26 -0.35
N VAL A 9 -13.34 3.03 0.16
CA VAL A 9 -14.34 2.69 1.18
C VAL A 9 -13.98 3.34 2.51
N ILE A 10 -12.73 3.22 2.95
CA ILE A 10 -12.22 3.83 4.19
C ILE A 10 -12.39 5.36 4.13
N LEU A 11 -12.02 6.00 3.02
CA LEU A 11 -12.18 7.44 2.79
C LEU A 11 -13.63 7.88 3.00
N ARG A 12 -14.58 7.19 2.35
CA ARG A 12 -15.99 7.60 2.39
C ARG A 12 -16.65 7.33 3.74
N GLN A 13 -16.28 6.25 4.43
CA GLN A 13 -16.90 5.85 5.69
C GLN A 13 -16.30 6.57 6.89
N GLN A 14 -14.97 6.63 6.94
CA GLN A 14 -14.23 7.10 8.11
C GLN A 14 -13.83 8.57 8.00
N PHE A 15 -13.65 9.07 6.77
CA PHE A 15 -13.17 10.42 6.50
C PHE A 15 -14.06 11.20 5.52
N PRO A 16 -15.40 11.25 5.71
CA PRO A 16 -16.33 11.83 4.73
C PRO A 16 -16.02 13.30 4.41
N LYS A 17 -15.47 14.06 5.36
CA LYS A 17 -15.06 15.46 5.14
C LYS A 17 -13.90 15.62 4.15
N HIS A 18 -13.07 14.58 3.99
CA HIS A 18 -11.94 14.57 3.06
C HIS A 18 -12.30 13.93 1.71
N ALA A 19 -13.40 13.17 1.65
CA ALA A 19 -13.80 12.42 0.46
C ALA A 19 -14.03 13.31 -0.77
N ASP A 20 -14.57 14.51 -0.57
CA ASP A 20 -14.84 15.46 -1.66
C ASP A 20 -13.59 16.24 -2.10
N ALA A 21 -12.55 16.31 -1.26
CA ALA A 21 -11.34 17.06 -1.52
C ALA A 21 -10.22 16.21 -2.15
N LEU A 22 -10.18 14.90 -1.85
CA LEU A 22 -9.15 14.02 -2.39
C LEU A 22 -9.46 13.65 -3.84
N SER A 23 -8.53 13.99 -4.74
CA SER A 23 -8.63 13.63 -6.15
C SER A 23 -8.69 12.11 -6.35
N PRO A 24 -9.76 11.57 -6.98
CA PRO A 24 -9.86 10.14 -7.27
C PRO A 24 -8.75 9.65 -8.21
N SER A 25 -8.27 10.49 -9.12
CA SER A 25 -7.19 10.12 -10.04
C SER A 25 -5.85 10.06 -9.30
N THR A 26 -5.56 10.99 -8.40
CA THR A 26 -4.34 10.92 -7.56
C THR A 26 -4.36 9.65 -6.71
N LEU A 27 -5.49 9.33 -6.08
CA LEU A 27 -5.65 8.08 -5.33
C LEU A 27 -5.42 6.85 -6.21
N ALA A 28 -5.99 6.82 -7.41
CA ALA A 28 -5.81 5.71 -8.35
C ALA A 28 -4.35 5.53 -8.78
N LEU A 29 -3.67 6.63 -9.14
CA LEU A 29 -2.26 6.62 -9.52
C LEU A 29 -1.37 6.07 -8.39
N THR A 30 -1.58 6.54 -7.16
CA THR A 30 -0.84 6.02 -6.01
C THR A 30 -1.08 4.53 -5.80
N CYS A 31 -2.34 4.08 -5.79
CA CYS A 31 -2.68 2.67 -5.59
C CYS A 31 -2.12 1.75 -6.68
N LEU A 32 -2.04 2.23 -7.92
CA LEU A 32 -1.50 1.46 -9.05
C LEU A 32 0.03 1.39 -9.03
N LEU A 33 0.70 2.42 -8.51
CA LEU A 33 2.15 2.58 -8.60
C LEU A 33 2.90 2.23 -7.30
N HIS A 34 2.23 2.09 -6.15
CA HIS A 34 2.93 1.92 -4.86
C HIS A 34 3.87 0.71 -4.78
N ASP A 35 3.55 -0.36 -5.50
CA ASP A 35 4.34 -1.60 -5.56
C ASP A 35 5.10 -1.77 -6.89
N ILE A 36 5.20 -0.74 -7.76
CA ILE A 36 5.80 -0.90 -9.10
C ILE A 36 7.24 -1.45 -9.06
N GLY A 37 7.98 -1.11 -8.01
CA GLY A 37 9.37 -1.54 -7.77
C GLY A 37 9.52 -2.97 -7.29
N THR A 38 8.43 -3.71 -7.07
CA THR A 38 8.44 -5.11 -6.59
C THR A 38 8.60 -6.14 -7.70
N THR A 39 8.59 -5.74 -8.97
CA THR A 39 8.88 -6.66 -10.08
C THR A 39 10.32 -7.14 -10.02
N ASP A 40 10.58 -8.34 -10.53
CA ASP A 40 11.92 -8.95 -10.54
C ASP A 40 12.99 -8.04 -11.16
N ASP A 41 12.67 -7.42 -12.29
CA ASP A 41 13.55 -6.49 -12.99
C ASP A 41 13.79 -5.22 -12.15
N ASN A 42 12.75 -4.64 -11.56
CA ASN A 42 12.89 -3.42 -10.77
C ASN A 42 13.69 -3.68 -9.48
N MET A 43 13.41 -4.77 -8.76
CA MET A 43 14.11 -5.11 -7.53
C MET A 43 15.61 -5.33 -7.76
N SER A 44 15.98 -5.94 -8.89
CA SER A 44 17.38 -6.24 -9.22
C SER A 44 18.13 -5.05 -9.87
N SER A 45 17.41 -4.10 -10.45
CA SER A 45 17.99 -2.92 -11.12
C SER A 45 18.54 -1.86 -10.18
N THR A 46 18.26 -1.94 -8.87
CA THR A 46 18.62 -0.90 -7.89
C THR A 46 19.15 -1.50 -6.58
N ARG A 47 19.85 -0.67 -5.80
CA ARG A 47 20.26 -0.98 -4.42
C ARG A 47 19.44 -0.23 -3.37
N LEU A 48 18.49 0.61 -3.81
CA LEU A 48 17.55 1.32 -2.95
C LEU A 48 16.44 0.38 -2.46
N SER A 49 15.91 0.64 -1.27
CA SER A 49 14.66 0.04 -0.80
C SER A 49 13.57 0.20 -1.85
N PHE A 50 12.74 -0.83 -2.05
CA PHE A 50 11.78 -0.81 -3.15
C PHE A 50 10.81 0.38 -3.05
N GLU A 51 10.41 0.83 -1.85
CA GLU A 51 9.51 1.96 -1.64
C GLU A 51 10.10 3.26 -2.21
N PHE A 52 11.41 3.46 -2.05
CA PHE A 52 12.12 4.62 -2.59
C PHE A 52 12.21 4.56 -4.11
N GLN A 53 12.55 3.39 -4.64
CA GLN A 53 12.59 3.16 -6.08
C GLN A 53 11.20 3.37 -6.72
N CYS A 54 10.14 2.85 -6.10
CA CYS A 54 8.77 3.04 -6.55
C CYS A 54 8.42 4.53 -6.61
N GLY A 55 8.75 5.27 -5.55
CA GLY A 55 8.51 6.72 -5.48
C GLY A 55 9.18 7.47 -6.62
N PHE A 56 10.47 7.18 -6.88
CA PHE A 56 11.21 7.81 -7.97
C PHE A 56 10.67 7.42 -9.36
N GLN A 57 10.32 6.15 -9.57
CA GLN A 57 9.71 5.69 -10.82
C GLN A 57 8.36 6.38 -11.06
N ALA A 58 7.52 6.47 -10.03
CA ALA A 58 6.23 7.14 -10.11
C ALA A 58 6.39 8.64 -10.38
N LEU A 59 7.32 9.32 -9.69
CA LEU A 59 7.59 10.74 -9.89
C LEU A 59 7.98 11.03 -11.35
N ASN A 60 8.96 10.28 -11.89
CA ASN A 60 9.44 10.47 -13.25
C ASN A 60 8.33 10.19 -14.28
N LEU A 61 7.65 9.04 -14.15
CA LEU A 61 6.56 8.65 -15.05
C LEU A 61 5.46 9.72 -15.10
N LEU A 62 5.03 10.23 -13.94
CA LEU A 62 3.95 11.21 -13.86
C LEU A 62 4.36 12.58 -14.43
N GLN A 63 5.61 13.00 -14.20
CA GLN A 63 6.13 14.23 -14.79
C GLN A 63 6.23 14.13 -16.32
N GLU A 64 6.66 12.99 -16.85
CA GLU A 64 6.78 12.75 -18.30
C GLU A 64 5.42 12.62 -18.99
N THR A 65 4.41 12.12 -18.28
CA THR A 65 3.06 11.89 -18.82
C THR A 65 2.08 13.04 -18.59
N GLY A 66 2.56 14.17 -18.06
CA GLY A 66 1.81 15.43 -17.99
C GLY A 66 0.98 15.64 -16.72
N SER A 67 1.23 14.88 -15.64
CA SER A 67 0.70 15.24 -14.32
C SER A 67 1.24 16.59 -13.86
N THR A 68 0.46 17.28 -13.02
CA THR A 68 0.98 18.47 -12.34
C THR A 68 2.11 18.07 -11.39
N LYS A 69 3.03 19.01 -11.12
CA LYS A 69 4.09 18.82 -10.14
C LYS A 69 3.54 18.36 -8.79
N ASP A 70 2.52 19.03 -8.28
CA ASP A 70 1.89 18.71 -7.00
C ASP A 70 1.31 17.29 -6.96
N GLN A 71 0.69 16.82 -8.05
CA GLN A 71 0.17 15.45 -8.11
C GLN A 71 1.30 14.43 -8.11
N ALA A 72 2.33 14.65 -8.93
CA ALA A 72 3.47 13.74 -9.03
C ALA A 72 4.23 13.66 -7.70
N GLU A 73 4.46 14.79 -7.04
CA GLU A 73 5.10 14.86 -5.72
C GLU A 73 4.23 14.22 -4.61
N ALA A 74 2.91 14.45 -4.62
CA ALA A 74 2.00 13.81 -3.67
C ALA A 74 1.97 12.27 -3.80
N VAL A 75 2.00 11.76 -5.04
CA VAL A 75 2.12 10.32 -5.31
C VAL A 75 3.47 9.81 -4.81
N CYS A 76 4.57 10.48 -5.17
CA CYS A 76 5.92 10.10 -4.77
C CYS A 76 6.08 10.03 -3.24
N GLU A 77 5.72 11.10 -2.52
CA GLU A 77 5.79 11.18 -1.06
C GLU A 77 4.98 10.05 -0.41
N THR A 78 3.77 9.79 -0.93
CA THR A 78 2.92 8.71 -0.40
C THR A 78 3.57 7.33 -0.61
N ILE A 79 4.10 7.08 -1.80
CA ILE A 79 4.73 5.79 -2.11
C ILE A 79 6.00 5.59 -1.28
N ILE A 80 6.84 6.61 -1.11
CA ILE A 80 8.04 6.49 -0.27
C ILE A 80 7.69 6.09 1.17
N ARG A 81 6.56 6.59 1.68
CA ARG A 81 6.15 6.41 3.08
C ARG A 81 5.07 5.34 3.29
N HIS A 82 4.70 4.56 2.27
CA HIS A 82 3.58 3.62 2.40
C HIS A 82 3.87 2.42 3.34
N GLN A 83 5.14 2.17 3.67
CA GLN A 83 5.59 1.20 4.68
C GLN A 83 6.18 1.87 5.93
N ASP A 84 6.15 3.19 6.03
CA ASP A 84 6.61 3.95 7.21
C ASP A 84 5.54 3.91 8.31
N LEU A 85 5.34 2.72 8.90
CA LEU A 85 4.26 2.43 9.85
C LEU A 85 4.55 2.94 11.28
N GLY A 86 5.35 4.02 11.40
CA GLY A 86 5.70 4.65 12.67
C GLY A 86 4.50 5.28 13.39
N THR A 87 4.64 5.50 14.70
CA THR A 87 3.57 6.04 15.55
C THR A 87 3.74 7.52 15.90
N GLU A 88 4.79 8.18 15.40
CA GLU A 88 5.13 9.56 15.73
C GLU A 88 5.24 10.44 14.48
N GLY A 89 5.02 11.76 14.65
CA GLY A 89 5.12 12.75 13.57
C GLY A 89 3.84 12.93 12.76
N ASN A 90 3.98 13.54 11.58
CA ASN A 90 2.87 13.79 10.65
C ASN A 90 3.14 13.14 9.29
N ILE A 91 2.05 12.85 8.58
CA ILE A 91 2.04 12.32 7.22
C ILE A 91 0.95 13.04 6.41
N THR A 92 1.05 13.01 5.07
CA THR A 92 -0.05 13.47 4.22
C THR A 92 -1.30 12.62 4.43
N PHE A 93 -2.48 13.20 4.23
CA PHE A 93 -3.74 12.44 4.34
C PHE A 93 -3.78 11.26 3.35
N LEU A 94 -3.29 11.47 2.12
CA LEU A 94 -3.16 10.40 1.13
C LEU A 94 -2.21 9.29 1.62
N GLY A 95 -1.08 9.66 2.22
CA GLY A 95 -0.15 8.74 2.87
C GLY A 95 -0.81 7.85 3.91
N GLN A 96 -1.50 8.46 4.88
CA GLN A 96 -2.19 7.71 5.92
C GLN A 96 -3.27 6.79 5.35
N LEU A 97 -4.03 7.26 4.36
CA LEU A 97 -5.09 6.47 3.74
C LEU A 97 -4.54 5.23 3.01
N ILE A 98 -3.39 5.38 2.34
CA ILE A 98 -2.72 4.26 1.67
C ILE A 98 -2.16 3.28 2.69
N GLN A 99 -1.52 3.73 3.77
CA GLN A 99 -1.04 2.84 4.84
C GLN A 99 -2.18 1.99 5.43
N LEU A 100 -3.34 2.59 5.72
CA LEU A 100 -4.49 1.84 6.22
C LEU A 100 -4.96 0.80 5.20
N ALA A 101 -5.03 1.16 3.92
CA ALA A 101 -5.50 0.25 2.87
C ALA A 101 -4.52 -0.90 2.59
N THR A 102 -3.22 -0.65 2.58
CA THR A 102 -2.19 -1.68 2.39
C THR A 102 -2.10 -2.61 3.59
N ILE A 103 -2.10 -2.09 4.83
CA ILE A 103 -2.16 -2.93 6.04
C ILE A 103 -3.43 -3.79 6.04
N TYR A 104 -4.58 -3.24 5.64
CA TYR A 104 -5.84 -3.99 5.57
C TYR A 104 -5.78 -5.18 4.58
N ASP A 105 -5.10 -5.02 3.44
CA ASP A 105 -4.95 -6.10 2.45
C ASP A 105 -3.87 -7.13 2.84
N ASN A 106 -2.83 -6.67 3.54
CA ASN A 106 -1.61 -7.44 3.78
C ASN A 106 -1.62 -8.15 5.13
N VAL A 107 -1.97 -7.45 6.22
CA VAL A 107 -1.93 -7.97 7.60
C VAL A 107 -3.32 -8.17 8.18
N GLY A 108 -4.27 -7.29 7.84
CA GLY A 108 -5.66 -7.36 8.30
C GLY A 108 -5.86 -6.92 9.77
N ASP A 109 -4.82 -6.43 10.44
CA ASP A 109 -4.85 -5.91 11.80
C ASP A 109 -4.01 -4.64 11.93
N HIS A 110 -4.30 -3.82 12.96
CA HIS A 110 -3.59 -2.57 13.22
C HIS A 110 -3.47 -2.31 14.72
N PRO A 111 -2.26 -2.06 15.26
CA PRO A 111 -2.01 -2.02 16.71
C PRO A 111 -2.80 -0.94 17.44
N ASN A 112 -3.08 0.18 16.76
CA ASN A 112 -3.74 1.35 17.35
C ASN A 112 -5.18 1.58 16.87
N VAL A 113 -5.73 0.72 16.00
CA VAL A 113 -7.11 0.89 15.50
C VAL A 113 -7.93 -0.30 15.95
N LYS A 114 -8.80 -0.05 16.93
CA LYS A 114 -9.69 -1.08 17.48
C LYS A 114 -10.57 -1.67 16.38
N ASP A 115 -10.72 -2.99 16.38
CA ASP A 115 -11.57 -3.73 15.44
C ASP A 115 -11.22 -3.41 13.97
N PHE A 116 -9.93 -3.24 13.65
CA PHE A 116 -9.46 -2.81 12.32
C PHE A 116 -10.04 -3.65 11.16
N GLY A 117 -10.08 -4.98 11.30
CA GLY A 117 -10.69 -5.85 10.29
C GLY A 117 -12.20 -5.66 10.05
N LYS A 118 -12.89 -4.89 10.89
CA LYS A 118 -14.33 -4.56 10.78
C LYS A 118 -14.59 -3.14 10.27
N ILE A 119 -13.56 -2.34 9.98
CA ILE A 119 -13.75 -0.98 9.44
C ILE A 119 -14.41 -0.98 8.06
N ILE A 120 -14.30 -2.10 7.32
CA ILE A 120 -15.00 -2.36 6.06
C ILE A 120 -15.99 -3.50 6.31
N HIS A 121 -17.24 -3.31 5.91
CA HIS A 121 -18.28 -4.32 6.03
C HIS A 121 -17.92 -5.59 5.23
N GLU A 122 -18.15 -6.77 5.81
CA GLU A 122 -17.76 -8.07 5.24
C GLU A 122 -18.29 -8.30 3.82
N LYS A 123 -19.52 -7.84 3.53
CA LYS A 123 -20.11 -7.89 2.20
C LYS A 123 -19.28 -7.12 1.17
N THR A 124 -18.90 -5.88 1.49
CA THR A 124 -18.05 -5.07 0.61
C THR A 124 -16.67 -5.70 0.46
N ARG A 125 -16.10 -6.29 1.53
CA ARG A 125 -14.85 -7.04 1.44
C ARG A 125 -14.98 -8.21 0.47
N ALA A 126 -16.02 -9.02 0.59
CA ALA A 126 -16.26 -10.15 -0.29
C ALA A 126 -16.46 -9.72 -1.75
N GLU A 127 -17.23 -8.66 -2.01
CA GLU A 127 -17.45 -8.14 -3.36
C GLU A 127 -16.16 -7.65 -4.02
N VAL A 128 -15.30 -6.94 -3.30
CA VAL A 128 -14.01 -6.46 -3.83
C VAL A 128 -13.05 -7.61 -4.09
N ASN A 129 -12.93 -8.58 -3.17
CA ASN A 129 -12.08 -9.77 -3.40
C ASN A 129 -12.62 -10.66 -4.54
N ASN A 130 -13.94 -10.74 -4.75
CA ASN A 130 -14.51 -11.45 -5.89
C ASN A 130 -14.23 -10.74 -7.22
N ALA A 131 -14.28 -9.40 -7.23
CA ALA A 131 -13.98 -8.61 -8.43
C ALA A 131 -12.48 -8.55 -8.76
N PHE A 132 -11.62 -8.60 -7.73
CA PHE A 132 -10.16 -8.58 -7.84
C PHE A 132 -9.55 -9.70 -6.99
N PRO A 133 -9.56 -10.95 -7.52
CA PRO A 133 -9.07 -12.13 -6.81
C PRO A 133 -7.68 -11.95 -6.22
N ARG A 134 -7.41 -12.64 -5.11
CA ARG A 134 -6.14 -12.52 -4.40
C ARG A 134 -5.03 -13.34 -5.03
N GLU A 135 -5.37 -14.48 -5.64
CA GLU A 135 -4.43 -15.31 -6.40
C GLU A 135 -3.20 -15.71 -5.56
N GLY A 136 -3.43 -16.11 -4.30
CA GLY A 136 -2.34 -16.44 -3.37
C GLY A 136 -1.53 -15.23 -2.90
N TRP A 137 -2.16 -14.05 -2.80
CA TRP A 137 -1.51 -12.77 -2.45
C TRP A 137 -0.65 -12.86 -1.19
N LEU A 138 -1.08 -13.55 -0.13
CA LEU A 138 -0.29 -13.59 1.11
C LEU A 138 1.07 -14.26 0.89
N GLY A 139 1.09 -15.38 0.15
CA GLY A 139 2.34 -16.05 -0.21
C GLY A 139 3.18 -15.21 -1.19
N CYS A 140 2.53 -14.58 -2.16
CA CYS A 140 3.18 -13.70 -3.14
C CYS A 140 3.92 -12.55 -2.44
N PHE A 141 3.22 -11.79 -1.60
CA PHE A 141 3.79 -10.61 -0.96
C PHE A 141 4.81 -10.97 0.12
N ALA A 142 4.61 -12.08 0.87
CA ALA A 142 5.61 -12.58 1.80
C ALA A 142 6.92 -13.01 1.07
N ALA A 143 6.81 -13.60 -0.12
CA ALA A 143 7.98 -13.90 -0.94
C ALA A 143 8.68 -12.63 -1.44
N THR A 144 7.92 -11.59 -1.83
CA THR A 144 8.45 -10.27 -2.20
C THR A 144 9.25 -9.64 -1.06
N ILE A 145 8.72 -9.65 0.17
CA ILE A 145 9.42 -9.12 1.36
C ILE A 145 10.75 -9.85 1.56
N ARG A 146 10.73 -11.19 1.58
CA ARG A 146 11.95 -11.99 1.77
C ARG A 146 12.97 -11.77 0.65
N LYS A 147 12.50 -11.57 -0.58
CA LYS A 147 13.36 -11.23 -1.73
C LYS A 147 14.00 -9.85 -1.56
N GLU A 148 13.23 -8.85 -1.12
CA GLU A 148 13.71 -7.50 -0.83
C GLU A 148 14.83 -7.54 0.20
N GLU A 149 14.59 -8.19 1.33
CA GLU A 149 15.57 -8.34 2.42
C GLU A 149 16.81 -9.14 1.98
N SER A 150 16.64 -10.17 1.15
CA SER A 150 17.75 -10.95 0.62
C SER A 150 18.64 -10.16 -0.35
N LEU A 151 18.05 -9.36 -1.25
CA LEU A 151 18.79 -8.59 -2.25
C LEU A 151 19.40 -7.32 -1.66
N LYS A 152 18.71 -6.75 -0.66
CA LYS A 152 19.01 -5.48 -0.03
C LYS A 152 18.85 -5.63 1.49
N PRO A 153 19.80 -6.25 2.20
CA PRO A 153 19.71 -6.43 3.66
C PRO A 153 19.64 -5.14 4.49
N TRP A 154 19.89 -3.99 3.86
CA TRP A 154 19.79 -2.64 4.42
C TRP A 154 18.49 -1.92 4.04
N CYS A 155 17.55 -2.60 3.38
CA CYS A 155 16.31 -2.00 2.91
C CYS A 155 15.43 -1.52 4.07
N HIS A 156 14.58 -0.53 3.77
CA HIS A 156 13.65 0.03 4.73
C HIS A 156 12.63 -1.01 5.23
N THR A 157 12.24 -1.98 4.41
CA THR A 157 11.34 -3.09 4.79
C THR A 157 11.78 -3.82 6.07
N THR A 158 13.09 -3.93 6.34
CA THR A 158 13.62 -4.53 7.59
C THR A 158 13.20 -3.78 8.87
N HIS A 159 12.71 -2.55 8.76
CA HIS A 159 12.14 -1.80 9.90
C HIS A 159 10.80 -2.35 10.37
N ILE A 160 10.12 -3.21 9.59
CA ILE A 160 8.88 -3.89 9.99
C ILE A 160 9.23 -5.30 10.49
N PRO A 161 9.23 -5.57 11.80
CA PRO A 161 9.69 -6.86 12.32
C PRO A 161 8.76 -8.01 11.91
N GLN A 162 9.33 -9.12 11.43
CA GLN A 162 8.56 -10.33 11.05
C GLN A 162 7.45 -10.04 10.03
N PHE A 163 7.71 -9.13 9.08
CA PHE A 163 6.66 -8.64 8.19
C PHE A 163 6.09 -9.74 7.30
N ALA A 164 6.94 -10.60 6.74
CA ALA A 164 6.50 -11.72 5.92
C ALA A 164 5.59 -12.69 6.71
N GLU A 165 5.93 -12.97 7.97
CA GLU A 165 5.14 -13.83 8.85
C GLU A 165 3.80 -13.19 9.23
N GLN A 166 3.79 -11.87 9.47
CA GLN A 166 2.55 -11.13 9.71
C GLN A 166 1.60 -11.18 8.52
N VAL A 167 2.14 -11.07 7.30
CA VAL A 167 1.36 -11.20 6.06
C VAL A 167 0.78 -12.61 5.94
N GLU A 168 1.60 -13.65 6.07
CA GLU A 168 1.13 -15.05 6.03
C GLU A 168 0.12 -15.36 7.15
N GLY A 169 0.22 -14.65 8.27
CA GLY A 169 -0.69 -14.75 9.42
C GLY A 169 -2.04 -14.06 9.26
N ASN A 170 -2.30 -13.34 8.17
CA ASN A 170 -3.50 -12.54 7.95
C ASN A 170 -4.79 -13.39 7.91
N GLN A 171 -5.47 -13.53 9.06
CA GLN A 171 -6.73 -14.28 9.15
C GLN A 171 -7.90 -13.56 8.50
N LEU A 172 -7.84 -12.24 8.33
CA LEU A 172 -8.91 -11.44 7.76
C LEU A 172 -9.14 -11.77 6.28
N GLN A 173 -8.04 -11.94 5.55
CA GLN A 173 -8.04 -12.13 4.10
C GLN A 173 -7.89 -13.60 3.69
N LYS A 174 -7.46 -14.48 4.60
CA LYS A 174 -7.31 -15.92 4.38
C LYS A 174 -8.50 -16.62 3.70
N PRO A 175 -9.78 -16.26 3.97
CA PRO A 175 -10.92 -16.88 3.27
C PRO A 175 -11.00 -16.58 1.77
N TYR A 176 -10.19 -15.65 1.25
CA TYR A 176 -10.21 -15.19 -0.14
C TYR A 176 -8.93 -15.53 -0.91
N GLU A 177 -8.02 -16.32 -0.32
CA GLU A 177 -6.76 -16.76 -0.96
C GLU A 177 -6.98 -17.75 -2.11
#